data_AF-S7RDH8-F1
#
_entry.id   AF-S7RDH8-F1
#
_cell.length_a   1.000
_cell.length_b   1.000
_cell.length_c   1.000
_cell.angle_alpha   90.00
_cell.angle_beta   90.00
_cell.angle_gamma   90.00
#
_symmetry.space_group_name_H-M   'P 1'
#
loop_
_entity.id
_entity.type
_entity.pdbx_description
1 polymer ?
#
loop_
_entity_poly.entity_id
_entity_poly.type
_entity_poly.pdbx_seq_one_letter_code
_entity_poly.pdbx_strand_id
1 'polypeptide(L)'
;MGGASGYLRQEFRELEILDHITKLRYDGLLPGHIQGHRRNTLVRAYQIWKKDDCPKHVHAAIKWSKTNPLQLTDYVEDAPWKLLTEKEKKRNQNNEIPGVTSTQIPKQPVKGISTLTEKATNDPLPESNIKKPNIPYDQIITQRQKQPIGFIWNSSYTCAYDAVLTIIYNLWAEKINKWNSKLKFNEILINLTANFNEIKNEQMTMEV
;
A
#
# COMPACT_ATOMS: atom_id res chain seq x y z
N MET A 1 3.19 23.44 -4.02
CA MET A 1 3.05 23.10 -2.58
C MET A 1 2.83 21.61 -2.49
N GLY A 2 3.89 20.82 -2.30
CA GLY A 2 3.79 19.37 -2.15
C GLY A 2 3.45 19.04 -0.69
N GLY A 3 2.21 18.60 -0.44
CA GLY A 3 1.80 18.07 0.85
C GLY A 3 1.71 16.55 0.79
N ALA A 4 1.97 15.87 1.90
CA ALA A 4 1.66 14.44 2.03
C ALA A 4 0.15 14.23 1.79
N SER A 5 -0.22 13.14 1.10
CA SER A 5 -1.63 12.77 0.91
C SER A 5 -2.30 12.57 2.26
N GLY A 6 -3.63 12.76 2.33
CA GLY A 6 -4.38 12.60 3.58
C GLY A 6 -4.16 11.23 4.24
N TYR A 7 -4.11 10.18 3.41
CA TYR A 7 -3.83 8.82 3.85
C TYR A 7 -2.42 8.69 4.45
N LEU A 8 -1.38 9.16 3.74
CA LEU A 8 -0.01 9.09 4.23
C LEU A 8 0.17 9.89 5.52
N ARG A 9 -0.51 11.03 5.64
CA ARG A 9 -0.51 11.84 6.87
C ARG A 9 -1.13 11.10 8.04
N GLN A 10 -2.21 10.35 7.80
CA GLN A 10 -2.85 9.51 8.81
C GLN A 10 -1.91 8.39 9.26
N GLU A 11 -1.25 7.70 8.32
CA GLU A 11 -0.27 6.65 8.63
C GLU A 11 0.84 7.17 9.56
N PHE A 12 1.41 8.35 9.28
CA PHE A 12 2.40 8.96 10.18
C PHE A 12 1.84 9.29 11.57
N ARG A 13 0.60 9.78 11.67
CA ARG A 13 -0.04 10.04 12.96
C ARG A 13 -0.23 8.77 13.78
N GLU A 14 -0.60 7.68 13.12
CA GLU A 14 -0.77 6.38 13.77
C GLU A 14 0.55 5.81 14.28
N LEU A 15 1.66 6.05 13.56
CA LEU A 15 3.01 5.70 14.04
C LEU A 15 3.40 6.49 15.30
N GLU A 16 3.14 7.80 15.34
CA GLU A 16 3.38 8.63 16.54
C GLU A 16 2.55 8.15 17.75
N ILE A 17 1.31 7.70 17.50
CA ILE A 17 0.47 7.11 18.55
C ILE A 17 1.08 5.82 19.07
N LEU A 18 1.56 4.93 18.18
CA LEU A 18 2.20 3.68 18.59
C LEU A 18 3.49 3.91 19.39
N ASP A 19 4.30 4.89 18.99
CA ASP A 19 5.49 5.28 19.75
C ASP A 19 5.11 5.79 21.16
N HIS A 20 4.08 6.64 21.24
CA HIS A 20 3.59 7.14 22.51
C HIS A 20 3.01 6.04 23.40
N ILE A 21 2.28 5.06 22.84
CA ILE A 21 1.81 3.86 23.56
C ILE A 21 3.00 3.07 24.10
N THR A 22 4.06 2.91 23.30
CA THR A 22 5.28 2.19 23.69
C THR A 22 5.96 2.87 24.86
N LYS A 23 6.08 4.21 24.80
CA LYS A 23 6.60 5.01 25.91
C LYS A 23 5.75 4.88 27.17
N LEU A 24 4.43 5.04 27.07
CA LEU A 24 3.52 4.90 28.22
C LEU A 24 3.60 3.50 28.85
N ARG A 25 3.78 2.46 28.03
CA ARG A 25 3.96 1.08 28.50
C ARG A 25 5.27 0.92 29.25
N TYR A 26 6.35 1.47 28.72
CA TYR A 26 7.67 1.47 29.37
C TYR A 26 7.63 2.21 30.72
N ASP A 27 6.98 3.37 30.76
CA ASP A 27 6.83 4.18 31.98
C ASP A 27 5.83 3.58 32.99
N GLY A 28 5.13 2.49 32.66
CA GLY A 28 4.09 1.89 33.50
C GLY A 28 2.82 2.73 33.63
N LEU A 29 2.63 3.74 32.77
CA LEU A 29 1.51 4.67 32.77
C LEU A 29 0.37 4.26 31.83
N LEU A 30 0.59 3.27 30.97
CA LEU A 30 -0.42 2.79 30.03
C LEU A 30 -1.53 2.01 30.77
N PRO A 31 -2.80 2.43 30.65
CA PRO A 31 -3.91 1.70 31.25
C PRO A 31 -4.02 0.26 30.71
N GLY A 32 -4.35 -0.69 31.60
CA GLY A 32 -4.47 -2.11 31.24
C GLY A 32 -5.53 -2.44 30.18
N HIS A 33 -6.51 -1.55 29.95
CA HIS A 33 -7.53 -1.73 28.91
C HIS A 33 -7.02 -1.42 27.49
N ILE A 34 -5.84 -0.80 27.34
CA ILE A 34 -5.23 -0.51 26.04
C ILE A 34 -4.32 -1.68 25.68
N GLN A 35 -4.94 -2.70 25.07
CA GLN A 35 -4.27 -3.91 24.61
C GLN A 35 -4.73 -4.27 23.21
N GLY A 36 -3.89 -5.00 22.49
CA GLY A 36 -4.12 -5.42 21.13
C GLY A 36 -2.84 -5.98 20.54
N HIS A 37 -2.97 -6.91 19.59
CA HIS A 37 -1.80 -7.47 18.89
C HIS A 37 -1.51 -6.73 17.58
N ARG A 38 -2.52 -6.04 17.04
CA ARG A 38 -2.43 -5.34 15.75
C ARG A 38 -2.47 -3.84 15.97
N ARG A 39 -1.85 -3.11 15.03
CA ARG A 39 -1.83 -1.64 15.00
C ARG A 39 -3.23 -1.05 15.19
N ASN A 40 -4.17 -1.45 14.33
CA ASN A 40 -5.50 -0.83 14.27
C ASN A 40 -6.21 -0.89 15.63
N THR A 41 -6.08 -2.02 16.34
CA THR A 41 -6.69 -2.25 17.66
C THR A 41 -6.07 -1.35 18.72
N LEU A 42 -4.75 -1.27 18.76
CA LEU A 42 -4.02 -0.42 19.71
C LEU A 42 -4.28 1.07 19.47
N VAL A 43 -4.16 1.52 18.22
CA VAL A 43 -4.39 2.90 17.82
C VAL A 43 -5.82 3.32 18.18
N ARG A 44 -6.80 2.48 17.85
CA ARG A 44 -8.21 2.77 18.13
C ARG A 44 -8.52 2.80 19.63
N ALA A 45 -8.01 1.85 20.40
CA ALA A 45 -8.16 1.85 21.86
C ALA A 45 -7.54 3.12 22.48
N TYR A 46 -6.36 3.52 22.01
CA TYR A 46 -5.73 4.76 22.43
C TYR A 46 -6.54 6.00 22.03
N GLN A 47 -7.05 6.07 20.80
CA GLN A 47 -7.89 7.18 20.33
C GLN A 47 -9.18 7.32 21.16
N ILE A 48 -9.78 6.21 21.59
CA ILE A 48 -10.97 6.20 22.46
C ILE A 48 -10.63 6.75 23.85
N TRP A 49 -9.46 6.38 24.39
CA TRP A 49 -9.01 6.82 25.71
C TRP A 49 -8.55 8.29 25.71
N LYS A 50 -7.75 8.69 24.72
CA LYS A 50 -7.09 9.99 24.58
C LYS A 50 -7.63 10.76 23.39
N LYS A 51 -8.96 10.92 23.35
CA LYS A 51 -9.65 11.70 22.31
C LYS A 51 -9.03 13.09 22.24
N ASP A 52 -8.63 13.47 21.02
CA ASP A 52 -8.06 14.79 20.71
C ASP A 52 -6.77 15.19 21.45
N ASP A 53 -6.14 14.29 22.20
CA ASP A 53 -4.85 14.55 22.86
C ASP A 53 -3.72 14.31 21.85
N CYS A 54 -3.00 15.38 21.51
CA CYS A 54 -1.86 15.31 20.60
C CYS A 54 -0.57 15.47 21.41
N PRO A 55 0.31 14.44 21.44
CA PRO A 55 1.56 14.52 22.19
C PRO A 55 2.42 15.71 21.76
N LYS A 56 3.14 16.30 22.73
CA LYS A 56 3.91 17.54 22.50
C LYS A 56 5.04 17.40 21.47
N HIS A 57 5.57 16.19 21.28
CA HIS A 57 6.67 15.91 20.37
C HIS A 57 6.23 15.71 18.92
N VAL A 58 4.93 15.61 18.65
CA VAL A 58 4.42 15.39 17.29
C VAL A 58 4.76 16.57 16.40
N HIS A 59 5.36 16.28 15.24
CA HIS A 59 5.81 17.30 14.28
C HIS A 59 4.63 18.15 13.78
N ALA A 60 4.85 19.46 13.61
CA ALA A 60 3.81 20.43 13.23
C ALA A 60 3.06 20.05 11.93
N ALA A 61 3.77 19.42 10.98
CA ALA A 61 3.20 18.98 9.71
C ALA A 61 2.21 17.82 9.83
N ILE A 62 2.16 17.09 10.95
CA ILE A 62 1.23 15.96 11.17
C ILE A 62 0.38 16.13 12.44
N LYS A 63 0.56 17.22 13.18
CA LYS A 63 -0.24 17.54 14.38
C LYS A 63 -1.74 17.49 14.09
N TRP A 64 -2.51 16.96 15.03
CA TRP A 64 -3.97 16.98 15.00
C TRP A 64 -4.51 17.90 16.09
N SER A 65 -5.68 18.47 15.84
CA SER A 65 -6.40 19.37 16.76
C SER A 65 -7.86 19.45 16.34
N LYS A 66 -8.68 20.23 17.04
CA LYS A 66 -10.10 20.43 16.69
C LYS A 66 -10.32 20.96 15.27
N THR A 67 -9.36 21.73 14.72
CA THR A 67 -9.45 22.26 13.34
C THR A 67 -8.95 21.25 12.29
N ASN A 68 -8.23 20.22 12.71
CA ASN A 68 -7.66 19.18 11.84
C ASN A 68 -7.67 17.86 12.63
N PRO A 69 -8.85 17.24 12.77
CA PRO A 69 -9.05 16.11 13.66
C PRO A 69 -8.27 14.88 13.21
N LEU A 70 -7.94 14.03 14.18
CA LEU A 70 -7.45 12.69 13.92
C LEU A 70 -8.65 11.82 13.55
N GLN A 71 -8.60 11.17 12.38
CA GLN A 71 -9.65 10.26 11.98
C GLN A 71 -9.62 9.03 12.89
N LEU A 72 -10.79 8.69 13.44
CA LEU A 72 -10.96 7.50 14.26
C LEU A 72 -10.79 6.27 13.35
N THR A 73 -9.90 5.36 13.74
CA THR A 73 -9.71 4.11 13.00
C THR A 73 -10.97 3.25 13.11
N ASP A 74 -11.34 2.58 12.01
CA ASP A 74 -12.49 1.70 11.98
C ASP A 74 -12.35 0.53 12.95
N TYR A 75 -13.49 0.05 13.46
CA TYR A 75 -13.51 -1.20 14.22
C TYR A 75 -13.09 -2.35 13.30
N VAL A 76 -12.00 -3.02 13.64
CA VAL A 76 -11.64 -4.30 13.03
C VAL A 76 -11.48 -5.32 14.15
N GLU A 77 -12.26 -6.40 14.08
CA GLU A 77 -12.15 -7.48 15.05
C GLU A 77 -10.79 -8.17 14.92
N ASP A 78 -10.08 -8.34 16.04
CA ASP A 78 -8.81 -9.08 16.11
C ASP A 78 -9.00 -10.55 15.74
N ALA A 79 -8.44 -10.92 14.58
CA ALA A 79 -8.35 -12.31 14.18
C ALA A 79 -7.54 -13.05 15.24
N PRO A 80 -8.05 -14.19 15.76
CA PRO A 80 -7.36 -14.92 16.81
C PRO A 80 -6.03 -15.45 16.27
N TRP A 81 -4.94 -15.09 16.94
CA TRP A 81 -3.63 -15.67 16.66
C TRP A 81 -3.65 -17.12 17.12
N LYS A 82 -3.45 -18.08 16.20
CA LYS A 82 -3.42 -19.50 16.51
C LYS A 82 -2.11 -20.11 16.04
N LEU A 83 -1.41 -20.79 16.94
CA LEU A 83 -0.25 -21.59 16.58
C LEU A 83 -0.72 -22.85 15.83
N LEU A 84 -0.33 -22.97 14.56
CA LEU A 84 -0.60 -24.19 13.79
C LEU A 84 0.27 -25.32 14.33
N THR A 85 -0.36 -26.30 14.97
CA THR A 85 0.35 -27.50 15.43
C THR A 85 0.64 -28.43 14.25
N GLU A 86 1.69 -29.25 14.32
CA GLU A 86 2.04 -30.17 13.21
C GLU A 86 0.90 -31.13 12.83
N LYS A 87 0.02 -31.46 13.78
CA LYS A 87 -1.18 -32.26 13.55
C LYS A 87 -2.16 -31.59 12.57
N GLU A 88 -2.21 -30.26 12.55
CA GLU A 88 -3.07 -29.49 11.64
C GLU A 88 -2.43 -29.33 10.26
N LYS A 89 -1.09 -29.34 10.14
CA LYS A 89 -0.39 -29.35 8.85
C LYS A 89 -0.65 -30.62 8.05
N LYS A 90 -0.68 -31.78 8.71
CA LYS A 90 -0.95 -33.08 8.07
C LYS A 90 -2.38 -33.23 7.57
N ARG A 91 -3.35 -32.51 8.17
CA ARG A 91 -4.76 -32.58 7.78
C ARG A 91 -5.04 -31.82 6.48
N ASN A 92 -4.25 -30.80 6.16
CA ASN A 92 -4.40 -30.01 4.94
C ASN A 92 -3.58 -30.53 3.74
N GLN A 93 -2.63 -31.45 3.96
CA GLN A 93 -1.87 -32.09 2.87
C GLN A 93 -2.63 -33.24 2.19
N ASN A 94 -3.66 -33.81 2.84
CA ASN A 94 -4.46 -34.90 2.26
C ASN A 94 -5.62 -34.44 1.37
N ASN A 95 -5.78 -33.13 1.16
CA ASN A 95 -6.75 -32.60 0.19
C ASN A 95 -6.00 -32.07 -1.03
N GLU A 96 -5.31 -32.97 -1.74
CA GLU A 96 -5.04 -32.78 -3.15
C GLU A 96 -6.34 -33.01 -3.95
N ILE A 97 -6.53 -32.12 -4.91
CA ILE A 97 -7.73 -31.86 -5.69
C ILE A 97 -7.91 -32.95 -6.78
N PRO A 98 -9.13 -33.49 -7.01
CA PRO A 98 -9.47 -34.05 -8.30
C PRO A 98 -10.44 -33.12 -9.04
N GLY A 99 -9.94 -32.50 -10.13
CA GLY A 99 -10.74 -32.18 -11.32
C GLY A 99 -11.66 -30.96 -11.27
N VAL A 100 -11.34 -29.97 -12.11
CA VAL A 100 -12.20 -28.85 -12.51
C VAL A 100 -13.52 -29.37 -13.10
N THR A 101 -14.66 -28.94 -12.57
CA THR A 101 -15.87 -28.56 -13.34
C THR A 101 -16.75 -27.66 -12.49
N SER A 102 -17.23 -26.60 -13.14
CA SER A 102 -18.23 -25.61 -12.76
C SER A 102 -19.21 -25.98 -11.63
N THR A 103 -19.58 -24.91 -10.91
CA THR A 103 -20.86 -24.62 -10.24
C THR A 103 -20.93 -24.84 -8.71
N GLN A 104 -21.37 -23.76 -8.04
CA GLN A 104 -21.99 -23.67 -6.72
C GLN A 104 -21.09 -23.34 -5.51
N ILE A 105 -20.88 -22.03 -5.34
CA ILE A 105 -20.48 -21.38 -4.08
C ILE A 105 -21.61 -21.59 -3.04
N PRO A 106 -21.33 -22.07 -1.81
CA PRO A 106 -22.31 -22.08 -0.73
C PRO A 106 -22.55 -20.64 -0.25
N LYS A 107 -23.78 -20.15 -0.45
CA LYS A 107 -24.27 -18.89 0.12
C LYS A 107 -24.50 -19.09 1.63
N GLN A 108 -23.81 -18.31 2.46
CA GLN A 108 -24.32 -17.89 3.77
C GLN A 108 -24.35 -16.37 3.86
N PRO A 109 -25.31 -15.79 4.60
CA PRO A 109 -25.86 -14.49 4.29
C PRO A 109 -25.11 -13.36 5.01
N VAL A 110 -24.42 -12.52 4.25
CA VAL A 110 -23.93 -11.22 4.73
C VAL A 110 -25.07 -10.22 4.62
N LYS A 111 -25.68 -9.87 5.77
CA LYS A 111 -26.54 -8.69 5.87
C LYS A 111 -25.64 -7.45 5.92
N GLY A 112 -25.76 -6.61 4.88
CA GLY A 112 -25.42 -5.18 4.95
C GLY A 112 -24.07 -4.75 4.36
N ILE A 113 -23.81 -5.04 3.08
CA ILE A 113 -22.89 -4.23 2.27
C ILE A 113 -23.75 -3.42 1.30
N SER A 114 -23.88 -2.12 1.58
CA SER A 114 -24.34 -1.15 0.59
C SER A 114 -23.22 -1.01 -0.44
N THR A 115 -23.44 -1.60 -1.60
CA THR A 115 -22.70 -1.32 -2.83
C THR A 115 -22.85 0.16 -3.17
N LEU A 116 -21.75 0.93 -3.10
CA LEU A 116 -21.66 2.15 -3.90
C LEU A 116 -21.21 1.74 -5.29
N THR A 117 -22.20 1.62 -6.16
CA THR A 117 -22.03 1.56 -7.60
C THR A 117 -21.47 2.89 -8.10
N GLU A 118 -20.29 2.87 -8.72
CA GLU A 118 -19.92 3.92 -9.67
C GLU A 118 -20.90 3.85 -10.84
N LYS A 119 -21.96 4.66 -10.78
CA LYS A 119 -22.71 5.04 -11.96
C LYS A 119 -21.88 6.08 -12.70
N ALA A 120 -21.39 5.70 -13.88
CA ALA A 120 -21.06 6.64 -14.93
C ALA A 120 -22.36 7.39 -15.32
N THR A 121 -22.62 8.53 -14.68
CA THR A 121 -23.53 9.54 -15.23
C THR A 121 -22.68 10.54 -15.99
N ASN A 122 -22.78 10.47 -17.32
CA ASN A 122 -22.43 11.57 -18.20
C ASN A 122 -23.34 12.75 -17.82
N ASP A 123 -22.81 13.77 -17.15
CA ASP A 123 -23.30 15.15 -17.18
C ASP A 123 -22.26 16.10 -16.52
N PRO A 124 -22.18 17.38 -16.94
CA PRO A 124 -20.96 18.19 -16.83
C PRO A 124 -20.80 18.84 -15.45
N LEU A 125 -19.58 18.83 -14.90
CA LEU A 125 -19.22 19.63 -13.73
C LEU A 125 -19.16 21.14 -14.08
N PRO A 126 -19.48 22.04 -13.12
CA PRO A 126 -19.48 23.47 -13.35
C PRO A 126 -18.05 24.02 -13.39
N GLU A 127 -17.77 24.83 -14.41
CA GLU A 127 -16.53 25.58 -14.58
C GLU A 127 -16.29 26.53 -13.39
N SER A 128 -15.24 26.25 -12.61
CA SER A 128 -14.59 27.28 -11.81
C SER A 128 -13.31 27.70 -12.50
N ASN A 129 -13.31 28.95 -12.96
CA ASN A 129 -12.24 29.62 -13.69
C ASN A 129 -10.94 29.68 -12.87
N ILE A 130 -10.10 28.64 -12.96
CA ILE A 130 -8.68 28.73 -12.58
C ILE A 130 -7.89 28.99 -13.86
N LYS A 131 -7.55 30.25 -14.11
CA LYS A 131 -6.62 30.64 -15.18
C LYS A 131 -5.27 29.99 -14.89
N LYS A 132 -4.95 28.90 -15.58
CA LYS A 132 -3.61 28.31 -15.59
C LYS A 132 -2.67 29.31 -16.29
N PRO A 133 -1.50 29.65 -15.72
CA PRO A 133 -0.52 30.47 -16.43
C PRO A 133 -0.04 29.72 -17.68
N ASN A 134 -0.10 30.39 -18.82
CA ASN A 134 0.33 29.87 -20.11
C ASN A 134 1.86 29.85 -20.14
N ILE A 135 2.45 28.75 -19.67
CA ILE A 135 3.89 28.51 -19.78
C ILE A 135 4.11 27.83 -21.15
N PRO A 136 4.96 28.38 -22.03
CA PRO A 136 5.27 27.78 -23.32
C PRO A 136 5.72 26.32 -23.16
N TYR A 137 5.12 25.44 -23.99
CA TYR A 137 5.29 23.99 -24.00
C TYR A 137 6.78 23.55 -24.03
N ASP A 138 7.65 24.37 -24.58
CA ASP A 138 9.08 24.08 -24.74
C ASP A 138 9.86 24.05 -23.41
N GLN A 139 9.34 24.63 -22.32
CA GLN A 139 10.00 24.58 -21.00
C GLN A 139 9.62 23.36 -20.16
N ILE A 140 8.56 22.60 -20.54
CA ILE A 140 8.11 21.40 -19.82
C ILE A 140 9.00 20.20 -20.14
N ILE A 141 9.56 20.14 -21.36
CA ILE A 141 10.38 19.02 -21.81
C ILE A 141 11.73 18.98 -21.07
N THR A 142 12.30 20.14 -20.73
CA THR A 142 13.59 20.20 -20.03
C THR A 142 13.51 19.77 -18.55
N GLN A 143 12.32 19.80 -17.92
CA GLN A 143 12.14 19.39 -16.52
C GLN A 143 11.77 17.91 -16.33
N ARG A 144 11.41 17.16 -17.39
CA ARG A 144 11.19 15.70 -17.29
C ARG A 144 12.48 14.89 -17.20
N GLN A 145 13.64 15.50 -17.39
CA GLN A 145 14.90 14.81 -17.19
C GLN A 145 15.22 14.70 -15.69
N LYS A 146 15.02 13.48 -15.17
CA LYS A 146 15.47 12.87 -13.88
C LYS A 146 14.37 12.34 -12.96
N GLN A 147 13.23 11.91 -13.48
CA GLN A 147 12.45 10.91 -12.73
C GLN A 147 13.00 9.52 -13.06
N PRO A 148 13.28 8.68 -12.06
CA PRO A 148 13.68 7.30 -12.32
C PRO A 148 12.52 6.60 -13.03
N ILE A 149 12.81 6.00 -14.18
CA ILE A 149 11.83 5.20 -14.93
C ILE A 149 11.58 3.94 -14.11
N GLY A 150 10.30 3.63 -13.85
CA GLY A 150 9.89 2.48 -13.05
C GLY A 150 8.60 1.87 -13.57
N PHE A 151 8.20 0.75 -12.97
CA PHE A 151 6.92 0.10 -13.27
C PHE A 151 5.75 0.96 -12.76
N ILE A 152 4.62 0.94 -13.47
CA ILE A 152 3.40 1.60 -13.00
C ILE A 152 2.85 0.90 -11.78
N TRP A 153 2.60 1.70 -10.74
CA TRP A 153 2.05 1.22 -9.51
C TRP A 153 0.54 1.00 -9.65
N ASN A 154 0.11 -0.27 -9.62
CA ASN A 154 -1.30 -0.64 -9.63
C ASN A 154 -1.75 -1.06 -8.21
N SER A 155 -2.98 -0.71 -7.82
CA SER A 155 -3.55 -0.96 -6.48
C SER A 155 -3.78 -2.46 -6.17
N SER A 156 -3.65 -3.34 -7.17
CA SER A 156 -3.84 -4.79 -7.09
C SER A 156 -2.68 -5.58 -6.45
N TYR A 157 -1.98 -5.01 -5.46
CA TYR A 157 -0.86 -5.64 -4.74
C TYR A 157 0.41 -5.91 -5.58
N THR A 158 0.65 -5.15 -6.65
CA THR A 158 1.88 -5.29 -7.48
C THR A 158 3.12 -4.67 -6.85
N CYS A 159 2.96 -3.90 -5.78
CA CYS A 159 4.01 -3.05 -5.19
C CYS A 159 5.32 -3.80 -4.84
N ALA A 160 5.21 -5.02 -4.34
CA ALA A 160 6.38 -5.84 -3.99
C ALA A 160 7.11 -6.31 -5.26
N TYR A 161 6.36 -6.64 -6.31
CA TYR A 161 6.92 -7.03 -7.60
C TYR A 161 7.55 -5.84 -8.32
N ASP A 162 6.89 -4.69 -8.33
CA ASP A 162 7.40 -3.46 -8.95
C ASP A 162 8.77 -3.09 -8.36
N ALA A 163 8.93 -3.17 -7.03
CA ALA A 163 10.19 -2.93 -6.33
C ALA A 163 11.29 -3.95 -6.73
N VAL A 164 10.97 -5.25 -6.70
CA VAL A 164 11.93 -6.31 -7.04
C VAL A 164 12.35 -6.23 -8.51
N LEU A 165 11.39 -6.09 -9.42
CA LEU A 165 11.66 -6.00 -10.86
C LEU A 165 12.48 -4.76 -11.20
N THR A 166 12.23 -3.63 -10.54
CA THR A 166 13.05 -2.41 -10.70
C THR A 166 14.50 -2.64 -10.30
N ILE A 167 14.74 -3.33 -9.18
CA ILE A 167 16.10 -3.66 -8.72
C ILE A 167 16.80 -4.59 -9.72
N ILE A 168 16.10 -5.65 -10.17
CA ILE A 168 16.66 -6.62 -11.12
C ILE A 168 16.97 -5.94 -12.47
N TYR A 169 16.07 -5.07 -12.96
CA TYR A 169 16.29 -4.32 -14.19
C TYR A 169 17.54 -3.43 -14.10
N ASN A 170 17.68 -2.64 -13.01
CA ASN A 170 18.83 -1.77 -12.82
C ASN A 170 20.14 -2.57 -12.73
N LEU A 171 20.13 -3.68 -11.98
CA LEU A 171 21.27 -4.58 -11.87
C LEU A 171 21.69 -5.14 -13.24
N TRP A 172 20.70 -5.56 -14.04
CA TRP A 172 20.92 -6.07 -15.39
C TRP A 172 21.44 -4.98 -16.32
N ALA A 173 20.85 -3.78 -16.30
CA ALA A 173 21.19 -2.65 -17.16
C ALA A 173 22.62 -2.15 -16.95
N GLU A 174 23.13 -2.14 -15.71
CA GLU A 174 24.50 -1.75 -15.40
C GLU A 174 25.56 -2.66 -16.05
N LYS A 175 25.31 -3.98 -16.10
CA LYS A 175 26.29 -4.98 -16.60
C LYS A 175 25.60 -6.10 -17.37
N ILE A 176 25.02 -5.76 -18.51
CA ILE A 176 24.23 -6.68 -19.35
C ILE A 176 24.98 -7.98 -19.65
N ASN A 177 26.24 -7.89 -20.12
CA ASN A 177 27.02 -9.09 -20.49
C ASN A 177 27.21 -10.07 -19.32
N LYS A 178 27.33 -9.56 -18.09
CA LYS A 178 27.51 -10.38 -16.89
C LYS A 178 26.19 -10.97 -16.41
N TRP A 179 25.12 -10.17 -16.41
CA TRP A 179 23.85 -10.55 -15.81
C TRP A 179 22.94 -11.32 -16.76
N ASN A 180 23.10 -11.17 -18.07
CA ASN A 180 22.35 -11.93 -19.05
C ASN A 180 22.59 -13.45 -18.95
N SER A 181 23.84 -13.87 -18.67
CA SER A 181 24.13 -15.30 -18.42
C SER A 181 23.69 -15.75 -17.03
N LYS A 182 23.79 -14.88 -16.02
CA LYS A 182 23.51 -15.24 -14.61
C LYS A 182 22.04 -15.26 -14.26
N LEU A 183 21.19 -14.48 -14.93
CA LEU A 183 19.75 -14.43 -14.67
C LEU A 183 18.98 -15.52 -15.42
N LYS A 184 19.57 -16.15 -16.44
CA LYS A 184 18.96 -17.24 -17.23
C LYS A 184 19.04 -18.61 -16.55
N PHE A 185 18.57 -18.70 -15.30
CA PHE A 185 18.51 -19.97 -14.57
C PHE A 185 17.08 -20.53 -14.43
N ASN A 186 16.07 -19.74 -14.79
CA ASN A 186 14.66 -20.14 -14.78
C ASN A 186 13.96 -19.54 -16.00
N GLU A 187 12.97 -20.26 -16.56
CA GLU A 187 12.11 -19.83 -17.66
C GLU A 187 11.50 -18.43 -17.42
N ILE A 188 11.05 -18.15 -16.19
CA ILE A 188 10.48 -16.85 -15.83
C ILE A 188 11.50 -15.72 -16.04
N LEU A 189 12.74 -15.94 -15.61
CA LEU A 189 13.80 -14.93 -15.73
C LEU A 189 14.37 -14.84 -17.13
N ILE A 190 14.32 -15.93 -17.92
CA ILE A 190 14.65 -15.90 -19.34
C ILE A 190 13.69 -14.94 -20.06
N ASN A 191 12.38 -15.10 -19.85
CA ASN A 191 11.37 -14.21 -20.43
C ASN A 191 11.53 -12.78 -19.92
N LEU A 192 11.82 -12.60 -18.62
CA LEU A 192 12.08 -11.28 -18.06
C LEU A 192 13.28 -10.58 -18.71
N THR A 193 14.39 -11.29 -18.94
CA THR A 193 15.56 -10.72 -19.63
C THR A 193 15.29 -10.38 -21.09
N ALA A 194 14.39 -11.10 -21.78
CA ALA A 194 13.95 -10.74 -23.12
C ALA A 194 13.19 -9.40 -23.09
N ASN A 195 12.21 -9.27 -22.19
CA ASN A 195 11.45 -8.03 -22.01
C ASN A 195 12.33 -6.85 -21.60
N PHE A 196 13.38 -7.06 -20.79
CA PHE A 196 14.34 -6.01 -20.46
C PHE A 196 15.14 -5.50 -21.67
N ASN A 197 15.44 -6.38 -22.63
CA ASN A 197 16.07 -5.96 -23.88
C ASN A 197 15.10 -5.11 -24.73
N GLU A 198 13.82 -5.48 -24.78
CA GLU A 198 12.80 -4.70 -25.48
C GLU A 198 12.60 -3.32 -24.84
N ILE A 199 12.61 -3.24 -23.51
CA ILE A 199 12.57 -1.97 -22.76
C ILE A 199 13.79 -1.10 -23.08
N LYS A 200 14.99 -1.70 -23.11
CA LYS A 200 16.22 -0.97 -23.46
C LYS A 200 16.21 -0.46 -24.90
N ASN A 201 15.60 -1.20 -25.81
CA ASN A 201 15.47 -0.84 -27.22
C ASN A 201 14.30 0.12 -27.48
N GLU A 202 13.65 0.66 -26.43
CA GLU A 202 12.48 1.55 -26.52
C GLU A 202 11.29 0.92 -27.27
N GLN A 203 11.26 -0.41 -27.39
CA GLN A 203 10.17 -1.15 -28.03
C GLN A 203 8.99 -1.39 -27.06
N MET A 204 9.25 -1.28 -25.76
CA MET A 204 8.25 -1.37 -24.70
C MET A 204 8.59 -0.37 -23.59
N THR A 205 7.60 0.30 -23.02
CA THR A 205 7.79 1.18 -21.86
C THR A 205 7.55 0.38 -20.57
N MET A 206 8.24 0.74 -19.48
CA MET A 206 7.89 0.27 -18.13
C MET A 206 6.60 0.95 -17.61
N GLU A 207 6.13 1.97 -18.32
CA GLU A 207 4.92 2.73 -18.07
C GLU A 207 3.87 2.46 -19.17
N VAL A 208 2.85 1.65 -18.89
CA VAL A 208 1.58 1.59 -19.65
C VAL A 208 0.37 1.82 -18.74
#